data_AF-A0ABD2ZMU4-F1
#
_entry.id   AF-A0ABD2ZMU4-F1
#
_cell.length_a   1.000
_cell.length_b   1.000
_cell.length_c   1.000
_cell.angle_alpha   90.00
_cell.angle_beta   90.00
_cell.angle_gamma   90.00
#
_symmetry.space_group_name_H-M   'P 1'
#
loop_
_entity.id
_entity.type
_entity.pdbx_description
1 polymer ?
#
loop_
_entity_poly.entity_id
_entity_poly.type
_entity_poly.pdbx_seq_one_letter_code
_entity_poly.pdbx_strand_id
1 'polypeptide(L)'
;MATPFLAGLVVAATALAGRYGIQAWQAFRTSPPKPRMRKFYEGGFQPTMTRREAALILGIRENVAADKVKEAHRKVMVANHPDAGGSHYLASKINEAKDVMLGKKRDSGSPF
;
A
#
# COMPACT_ATOMS: atom_id res chain seq x y z
N MET A 1 44.15 47.79 15.25
CA MET A 1 43.19 48.13 14.19
C MET A 1 42.58 46.88 13.52
N ALA A 2 42.09 45.88 14.27
CA ALA A 2 41.59 44.61 13.69
C ALA A 2 40.20 44.17 14.21
N THR A 3 39.54 44.99 15.02
CA THR A 3 38.29 44.64 15.71
C THR A 3 37.00 44.70 14.88
N PRO A 4 36.81 45.58 13.87
CA PRO A 4 35.52 45.68 13.19
C PRO A 4 35.26 44.53 12.19
N PHE A 5 36.30 44.00 11.55
CA PHE A 5 36.16 42.89 10.60
C PHE A 5 35.81 41.56 11.30
N LEU A 6 36.40 41.33 12.47
CA LEU A 6 36.09 40.16 13.31
C LEU A 6 34.64 40.18 13.81
N ALA A 7 34.15 41.34 14.25
CA ALA A 7 32.76 41.49 14.67
C ALA A 7 31.77 41.24 13.51
N GLY A 8 32.08 41.73 12.30
CA GLY A 8 31.27 41.50 11.11
C GLY A 8 31.16 40.03 10.71
N LEU A 9 32.27 39.28 10.81
CA LEU A 9 32.30 37.84 10.49
C LEU A 9 31.46 37.01 11.46
N VAL A 10 31.46 37.33 12.76
CA VAL A 10 30.67 36.61 13.77
C VAL A 10 29.17 36.83 13.55
N VAL A 11 28.75 38.06 13.24
CA VAL A 11 27.35 38.38 12.93
C VAL A 11 26.89 37.66 11.66
N ALA A 12 27.73 37.64 10.62
CA ALA A 12 27.41 36.90 9.39
C ALA A 12 27.27 35.39 9.64
N ALA A 13 28.18 34.80 10.41
CA ALA A 13 28.16 33.37 10.72
C ALA A 13 26.92 32.96 11.52
N THR A 14 26.56 33.73 12.54
CA THR A 14 25.35 33.48 13.37
C THR A 14 24.06 33.64 12.57
N ALA A 15 23.96 34.64 11.71
CA ALA A 15 22.80 34.82 10.83
C ALA A 15 22.60 33.63 9.87
N LEU A 16 23.69 33.12 9.28
CA LEU A 16 23.63 31.97 8.38
C LEU A 16 23.25 30.68 9.11
N ALA A 17 23.83 30.44 10.30
CA ALA A 17 23.50 29.28 11.13
C ALA A 17 22.03 29.29 11.59
N GLY A 18 21.54 30.44 12.04
CA GLY A 18 20.13 30.61 12.43
C GLY A 18 19.17 30.35 11.27
N ARG A 19 19.47 30.90 10.09
CA ARG A 19 18.66 30.68 8.86
C ARG A 19 18.61 29.19 8.49
N TYR A 20 19.75 28.50 8.50
CA TYR A 20 19.82 27.08 8.19
C TYR A 20 19.04 26.23 9.21
N GLY A 21 19.15 26.56 10.50
CA GLY A 21 18.41 25.86 11.56
C GLY A 21 16.89 25.96 11.41
N ILE A 22 16.38 27.17 11.12
CA ILE A 22 14.94 27.38 10.91
C ILE A 22 14.45 26.63 9.66
N GLN A 23 15.21 26.65 8.56
CA GLN A 23 14.86 25.93 7.34
C GLN A 23 14.84 24.41 7.54
N ALA A 24 15.82 23.86 8.25
CA ALA A 24 15.87 22.43 8.57
C ALA A 24 14.70 22.01 9.48
N TRP A 25 14.36 22.82 10.47
CA TRP A 25 13.24 22.55 11.38
C TRP A 25 11.88 22.64 10.67
N GLN A 26 11.70 23.65 9.80
CA GLN A 26 10.51 23.76 8.96
C GLN A 26 10.38 22.54 8.05
N ALA A 27 11.45 22.14 7.36
CA ALA A 27 11.45 20.95 6.51
C ALA A 27 11.14 19.67 7.28
N PHE A 28 11.66 19.52 8.50
CA PHE A 28 11.35 18.36 9.35
C PHE A 28 9.87 18.35 9.77
N ARG A 29 9.30 19.51 10.08
CA ARG A 29 7.91 19.63 10.54
C ARG A 29 6.89 19.53 9.40
N THR A 30 7.27 19.88 8.18
CA THR A 30 6.41 19.82 6.99
C THR A 30 6.64 18.59 6.12
N SER A 31 7.65 17.77 6.40
CA SER A 31 7.89 16.54 5.66
C SER A 31 6.72 15.58 5.88
N PRO A 32 5.91 15.27 4.85
CA PRO A 32 4.88 14.26 4.98
C PRO A 32 5.53 12.91 5.28
N PRO A 33 4.88 12.02 6.05
CA PRO A 33 5.39 10.67 6.27
C PRO A 33 5.64 10.03 4.90
N LYS A 34 6.90 9.72 4.59
CA LYS A 34 7.25 9.06 3.33
C LYS A 34 6.47 7.74 3.29
N PRO A 35 5.52 7.54 2.36
CA PRO A 35 4.80 6.29 2.30
C PRO A 35 5.85 5.21 2.05
N ARG A 36 5.98 4.28 3.00
CA ARG A 36 6.72 3.04 2.77
C ARG A 36 5.91 2.26 1.74
N MET A 37 6.17 2.53 0.46
CA MET A 37 5.62 1.74 -0.63
C MET A 37 6.15 0.33 -0.44
N ARG A 38 5.27 -0.58 -0.02
CA ARG A 38 5.62 -1.99 0.06
C ARG A 38 6.00 -2.44 -1.34
N LYS A 39 7.08 -3.21 -1.46
CA LYS A 39 7.45 -3.81 -2.75
C LYS A 39 6.23 -4.58 -3.27
N PHE A 40 5.78 -4.24 -4.48
CA PHE A 40 4.75 -5.01 -5.16
C PHE A 40 5.30 -6.41 -5.46
N TYR A 41 4.42 -7.40 -5.51
CA TYR A 41 4.80 -8.72 -5.99
C TYR A 41 5.10 -8.62 -7.49
N GLU A 42 6.23 -9.18 -7.90
CA GLU A 42 6.61 -9.21 -9.31
C GLU A 42 5.85 -10.32 -10.04
N GLY A 43 5.46 -10.07 -11.29
CA GLY A 43 4.70 -10.99 -12.13
C GLY A 43 3.19 -10.74 -12.14
N GLY A 44 2.45 -11.66 -12.77
CA GLY A 44 0.99 -11.64 -12.85
C GLY A 44 0.34 -12.65 -11.90
N PHE A 45 -0.98 -12.84 -12.05
CA PHE A 45 -1.69 -13.91 -11.36
C PHE A 45 -1.19 -15.28 -11.82
N GLN A 46 -1.24 -16.26 -10.93
CA GLN A 46 -0.89 -17.63 -11.27
C GLN A 46 -1.94 -18.22 -12.23
N PRO A 47 -1.53 -19.15 -13.11
CA PRO A 47 -2.46 -19.82 -14.04
C PRO A 47 -3.58 -20.56 -13.31
N THR A 48 -3.28 -21.13 -12.14
CA THR A 48 -4.23 -21.79 -11.25
C THR A 48 -4.20 -21.12 -9.89
N MET A 49 -5.36 -20.70 -9.38
CA MET A 49 -5.45 -19.98 -8.10
C MET A 49 -5.04 -20.89 -6.94
N THR A 50 -3.95 -20.52 -6.27
CA THR A 50 -3.50 -21.21 -5.06
C THR A 50 -4.12 -20.61 -3.81
N ARG A 51 -4.20 -21.39 -2.72
CA ARG A 51 -4.67 -20.88 -1.42
C ARG A 51 -3.82 -19.70 -0.92
N ARG A 52 -2.52 -19.72 -1.20
CA ARG A 52 -1.60 -18.62 -0.86
C ARG A 52 -1.92 -17.35 -1.65
N GLU A 53 -2.07 -17.46 -2.96
CA GLU A 53 -2.45 -16.32 -3.81
C GLU A 53 -3.82 -15.75 -3.42
N ALA A 54 -4.80 -16.63 -3.18
CA ALA A 54 -6.12 -16.24 -2.73
C ALA A 54 -6.09 -15.45 -1.41
N ALA A 55 -5.29 -15.89 -0.45
CA ALA A 55 -5.08 -15.19 0.82
C ALA A 55 -4.42 -13.81 0.61
N LEU A 56 -3.46 -13.70 -0.31
CA LEU A 56 -2.82 -12.43 -0.67
C LEU A 56 -3.80 -11.45 -1.33
N ILE A 57 -4.63 -11.93 -2.27
CA ILE A 57 -5.66 -11.12 -2.94
C ILE A 57 -6.66 -10.55 -1.93
N LEU A 58 -7.10 -11.38 -0.98
CA LEU A 58 -8.07 -10.97 0.05
C LEU A 58 -7.42 -10.21 1.23
N GLY A 59 -6.09 -10.17 1.31
CA GLY A 59 -5.37 -9.51 2.40
C GLY A 59 -5.54 -10.21 3.76
N ILE A 60 -5.72 -11.52 3.76
CA ILE A 60 -5.93 -12.34 4.97
C ILE A 60 -4.85 -13.43 5.08
N ARG A 61 -4.80 -14.14 6.21
CA ARG A 61 -3.93 -15.32 6.38
C ARG A 61 -4.57 -16.54 5.70
N GLU A 62 -3.75 -17.52 5.34
CA GLU A 62 -4.23 -18.76 4.69
C GLU A 62 -5.16 -19.60 5.58
N ASN A 63 -4.96 -19.54 6.89
CA ASN A 63 -5.78 -20.23 7.88
C ASN A 63 -6.63 -19.22 8.66
N VAL A 64 -7.80 -18.89 8.10
CA VAL A 64 -8.74 -17.90 8.62
C VAL A 64 -10.15 -18.48 8.57
N ALA A 65 -10.97 -18.14 9.57
CA ALA A 65 -12.37 -18.56 9.64
C ALA A 65 -13.17 -18.07 8.42
N ALA A 66 -14.13 -18.87 7.98
CA ALA A 66 -14.95 -18.60 6.78
C ALA A 66 -15.64 -17.23 6.80
N ASP A 67 -16.04 -16.73 7.97
CA ASP A 67 -16.72 -15.43 8.08
C ASP A 67 -15.80 -14.26 7.77
N LYS A 68 -14.54 -14.32 8.22
CA LYS A 68 -13.52 -13.34 7.86
C LYS A 68 -13.16 -13.37 6.38
N VAL A 69 -13.24 -14.54 5.74
CA VAL A 69 -13.08 -14.66 4.28
C VAL A 69 -14.19 -13.89 3.55
N LYS A 70 -15.45 -14.06 3.97
CA LYS A 70 -16.60 -13.36 3.38
C LYS A 70 -16.52 -11.85 3.59
N GLU A 71 -16.12 -11.42 4.78
CA GLU A 71 -15.95 -10.00 5.11
C GLU A 71 -14.85 -9.36 4.24
N ALA A 72 -13.68 -10.01 4.16
CA ALA A 72 -12.58 -9.54 3.33
C ALA A 72 -12.97 -9.50 1.84
N HIS A 73 -13.65 -10.54 1.35
CA HIS A 73 -14.17 -10.58 -0.02
C HIS A 73 -15.10 -9.40 -0.30
N ARG A 74 -16.07 -9.13 0.58
CA ARG A 74 -17.00 -7.99 0.41
C ARG A 74 -16.23 -6.68 0.34
N LYS A 75 -15.27 -6.46 1.23
CA LYS A 75 -14.47 -5.24 1.29
C LYS A 75 -13.66 -5.03 0.01
N VAL A 76 -12.95 -6.06 -0.44
CA VAL A 76 -12.10 -5.98 -1.63
C VAL A 76 -12.95 -5.88 -2.90
N MET A 77 -14.07 -6.59 -2.98
CA MET A 77 -14.98 -6.55 -4.13
C MET A 77 -15.62 -5.17 -4.30
N VAL A 78 -16.11 -4.54 -3.23
CA VAL A 78 -16.70 -3.20 -3.30
C VAL A 78 -15.71 -2.18 -3.89
N ALA A 79 -14.44 -2.27 -3.51
CA ALA A 79 -13.40 -1.39 -4.04
C ALA A 79 -13.01 -1.68 -5.50
N ASN A 80 -13.30 -2.88 -6.01
CA ASN A 80 -12.89 -3.33 -7.34
C ASN A 80 -14.08 -3.70 -8.24
N HIS A 81 -15.30 -3.29 -7.87
CA HIS A 81 -16.52 -3.69 -8.56
C HIS A 81 -16.53 -3.11 -9.98
N PRO A 82 -16.85 -3.90 -11.03
CA PRO A 82 -16.85 -3.41 -12.40
C PRO A 82 -17.78 -2.21 -12.61
N ASP A 83 -18.95 -2.22 -11.98
CA ASP A 83 -19.93 -1.12 -12.06
C ASP A 83 -19.42 0.19 -11.41
N ALA A 84 -18.41 0.11 -10.55
CA ALA A 84 -17.75 1.27 -9.94
C ALA A 84 -16.47 1.69 -10.69
N GLY A 85 -16.28 1.21 -11.93
CA GLY A 85 -15.08 1.44 -12.73
C GLY A 85 -13.94 0.45 -12.48
N GLY A 86 -14.21 -0.64 -11.75
CA GLY A 86 -13.25 -1.73 -11.55
C GLY A 86 -13.06 -2.60 -12.79
N SER A 87 -12.02 -3.44 -12.78
CA SER A 87 -11.77 -4.39 -13.87
C SER A 87 -12.58 -5.67 -13.67
N HIS A 88 -13.29 -6.12 -14.71
CA HIS A 88 -13.94 -7.43 -14.73
C HIS A 88 -12.97 -8.59 -14.43
N TYR A 89 -11.72 -8.47 -14.90
CA TYR A 89 -10.70 -9.48 -14.66
C TYR A 89 -10.31 -9.55 -13.18
N LEU A 90 -10.09 -8.39 -12.54
CA LEU A 90 -9.78 -8.33 -11.10
C LEU A 90 -10.95 -8.84 -10.26
N ALA A 91 -12.17 -8.43 -10.56
CA ALA A 91 -13.37 -8.93 -9.88
C ALA A 91 -13.48 -10.45 -10.00
N SER A 92 -13.20 -11.01 -11.18
CA SER A 92 -13.18 -12.46 -11.40
C SER A 92 -12.13 -13.18 -10.54
N LYS A 93 -10.92 -12.60 -10.42
CA LYS A 93 -9.85 -13.12 -9.56
C LYS A 93 -10.17 -13.03 -8.07
N ILE A 94 -10.83 -11.96 -7.63
CA ILE A 94 -11.32 -11.81 -6.25
C ILE A 94 -12.39 -12.87 -5.93
N ASN A 95 -13.28 -13.16 -6.88
CA ASN A 95 -14.27 -14.22 -6.72
C ASN A 95 -13.61 -15.61 -6.65
N GLU A 96 -12.66 -15.89 -7.54
CA GLU A 96 -11.87 -17.12 -7.55
C GLU A 96 -11.12 -17.32 -6.21
N ALA A 97 -10.53 -16.27 -5.67
CA ALA A 97 -9.86 -16.29 -4.36
C ALA A 97 -10.81 -16.67 -3.22
N LYS A 98 -12.02 -16.09 -3.18
CA LYS A 98 -13.05 -16.44 -2.19
C LYS A 98 -13.43 -17.91 -2.30
N ASP A 99 -13.65 -18.40 -3.51
CA ASP A 99 -14.06 -19.79 -3.76
C ASP A 99 -13.00 -20.78 -3.25
N VAL A 100 -11.72 -20.53 -3.56
CA VAL A 100 -10.57 -21.34 -3.07
C VAL A 100 -10.45 -21.31 -1.54
N MET A 101 -10.61 -20.14 -0.92
CA MET A 101 -10.49 -20.02 0.54
C MET A 101 -11.61 -20.74 1.29
N LEU A 102 -12.83 -20.73 0.72
CA LEU A 102 -14.00 -21.44 1.26
C LEU A 102 -14.05 -22.93 0.86
N GLY A 103 -13.10 -23.41 0.05
CA GLY A 103 -13.10 -24.79 -0.44
C GLY A 103 -14.22 -25.11 -1.42
N LYS A 104 -14.91 -24.09 -1.95
CA LYS A 104 -15.86 -24.27 -3.05
C LYS A 104 -15.04 -24.40 -4.32
N LYS A 105 -14.76 -25.64 -4.75
CA LYS A 105 -14.37 -25.84 -6.15
C LYS A 105 -15.53 -25.29 -6.98
N ARG A 106 -15.24 -24.44 -7.97
CA ARG A 106 -16.21 -24.20 -9.04
C ARG A 106 -16.50 -25.59 -9.60
N ASP A 107 -17.73 -26.08 -9.41
CA ASP A 107 -18.20 -27.24 -10.14
C ASP A 107 -18.15 -26.83 -11.61
N SER A 108 -17.05 -27.16 -12.28
CA SER A 108 -16.86 -27.02 -13.72
C SER A 108 -17.67 -28.09 -14.47
N GLY A 109 -18.85 -28.40 -13.96
CA GLY A 109 -19.82 -29.34 -14.51
C GLY A 109 -21.12 -28.60 -14.79
N SER A 110 -21.12 -27.75 -15.81
CA SER A 110 -22.32 -27.58 -16.61
C SER A 110 -22.43 -28.82 -17.50
N PRO A 111 -23.50 -29.63 -17.41
CA PRO A 111 -23.76 -30.72 -18.34
C PRO A 111 -24.49 -30.23 -19.61
N PHE A 112 -24.55 -28.90 -19.81
CA PHE A 112 -25.00 -28.27 -21.04
C PHE A 112 -23.80 -27.70 -21.79
#